data_AF-A0A2S5A2Y2-F1
#
_entry.id   AF-A0A2S5A2Y2-F1
#
_cell.length_a   1.000
_cell.length_b   1.000
_cell.length_c   1.000
_cell.angle_alpha   90.00
_cell.angle_beta   90.00
_cell.angle_gamma   90.00
#
_symmetry.space_group_name_H-M   'P 1'
#
loop_
_entity.id
_entity.type
_entity.pdbx_description
1 polymer ?
#
loop_
_entity_poly.entity_id
_entity_poly.type
_entity_poly.pdbx_seq_one_letter_code
_entity_poly.pdbx_strand_id
1 'polypeptide(L)'
;MKDRLESFVEEHRDEFDVYEPNPQVWRSIEKTMRNEPKVLKLSFNWRIAAAIALIIGFGFTVFRVANRTPQPEDSLAKINPEYAQTAYHMAALIDIKRDELKQIQKEQPELYQEFSGDLERLDKNYQAMKIQLGGAANQETVVEAMIQNLQLQIDLLNQQLTIIQRINNKNKQYENKGIAL
;
A
#
# COMPACT_ATOMS: atom_id res chain seq x y z
N MET A 1 15.67 -39.45 -53.58
CA MET A 1 14.30 -39.95 -53.86
C MET A 1 13.45 -38.69 -54.02
N LYS A 2 12.83 -38.46 -55.19
CA LYS A 2 11.92 -37.33 -55.36
C LYS A 2 10.71 -37.53 -54.45
N ASP A 3 10.30 -36.50 -53.73
CA ASP A 3 9.15 -36.58 -52.82
C ASP A 3 7.86 -36.81 -53.61
N ARG A 4 6.97 -37.68 -53.11
CA ARG A 4 5.72 -38.01 -53.82
C ARG A 4 4.88 -36.77 -54.14
N LEU A 5 4.96 -35.76 -53.28
CA LEU A 5 4.27 -34.48 -53.48
C LEU A 5 4.88 -33.70 -54.65
N GLU A 6 6.20 -33.72 -54.80
CA GLU A 6 6.91 -33.01 -55.85
C GLU A 6 6.55 -33.57 -57.23
N SER A 7 6.52 -34.90 -57.36
CA SER A 7 6.08 -35.54 -58.62
C SER A 7 4.62 -35.22 -58.97
N PHE A 8 3.73 -35.19 -57.97
CA PHE A 8 2.31 -34.86 -58.18
C PHE A 8 2.11 -33.42 -58.63
N VAL A 9 2.84 -32.48 -58.03
CA VAL A 9 2.77 -31.06 -58.40
C VAL A 9 3.40 -30.82 -59.78
N GLU A 10 4.51 -31.48 -60.12
CA GLU A 10 5.11 -31.42 -61.47
C GLU A 10 4.14 -31.96 -62.53
N GLU A 11 3.48 -33.09 -62.26
CA GLU A 11 2.59 -33.76 -63.22
C GLU A 11 1.26 -33.02 -63.43
N HIS A 12 0.80 -32.24 -62.46
CA HIS A 12 -0.48 -31.52 -62.55
C HIS A 12 -0.30 -30.01 -62.64
N ARG A 13 0.93 -29.53 -62.88
CA ARG A 13 1.28 -28.10 -62.95
C ARG A 13 0.37 -27.31 -63.88
N ASP A 14 0.08 -27.87 -65.05
CA ASP A 14 -0.74 -27.20 -66.07
C ASP A 14 -2.20 -27.04 -65.62
N GLU A 15 -2.70 -27.91 -64.73
CA GLU A 15 -4.05 -27.82 -64.14
C GLU A 15 -4.14 -26.72 -63.07
N PHE A 16 -3.02 -26.40 -62.41
CA PHE A 16 -2.95 -25.33 -61.41
C PHE A 16 -2.92 -23.93 -62.07
N ASP A 17 -2.38 -23.81 -63.29
CA ASP A 17 -2.24 -22.52 -64.01
C ASP A 17 -3.50 -22.15 -64.84
N VAL A 18 -4.61 -22.91 -64.77
CA VAL A 18 -5.81 -22.69 -65.62
C VAL A 18 -6.67 -21.50 -65.17
N TYR A 19 -6.71 -21.19 -63.88
CA TYR A 19 -7.64 -20.20 -63.33
C TYR A 19 -6.92 -19.01 -62.73
N GLU A 20 -6.96 -17.88 -63.42
CA GLU A 20 -6.63 -16.60 -62.79
C GLU A 20 -7.74 -16.19 -61.81
N PRO A 21 -7.40 -15.80 -60.56
CA PRO A 21 -8.40 -15.36 -59.61
C PRO A 21 -9.10 -14.09 -60.10
N ASN A 22 -10.42 -14.03 -59.89
CA ASN A 22 -11.26 -12.90 -60.30
C ASN A 22 -10.67 -11.56 -59.79
N PRO A 23 -10.53 -10.51 -60.64
CA PRO A 23 -10.02 -9.19 -60.25
C PRO A 23 -10.71 -8.56 -59.03
N GLN A 24 -11.95 -8.96 -58.73
CA GLN A 24 -12.65 -8.54 -57.51
C GLN A 24 -11.95 -9.02 -56.24
N VAL A 25 -11.37 -10.23 -56.24
CA VAL A 25 -10.63 -10.80 -55.09
C VAL A 25 -9.42 -9.92 -54.76
N TRP A 26 -8.69 -9.48 -55.79
CA TRP A 26 -7.55 -8.57 -55.60
C TRP A 26 -7.97 -7.23 -55.02
N ARG A 27 -9.10 -6.66 -55.47
CA ARG A 27 -9.65 -5.43 -54.89
C ARG A 27 -10.05 -5.58 -53.43
N SER A 28 -10.58 -6.74 -53.00
CA SER A 28 -10.90 -6.99 -51.59
C SER A 28 -9.64 -7.06 -50.73
N ILE A 29 -8.58 -7.70 -51.23
CA ILE A 29 -7.29 -7.81 -50.54
C ILE A 29 -6.65 -6.42 -50.41
N GLU A 30 -6.61 -5.63 -51.48
CA GLU A 30 -6.07 -4.26 -51.47
C GLU A 30 -6.84 -3.36 -50.48
N LYS A 31 -8.17 -3.47 -50.46
CA LYS A 31 -9.02 -2.73 -49.51
C LYS A 31 -8.76 -3.14 -48.05
N THR A 32 -8.34 -4.38 -47.80
CA THR A 32 -8.03 -4.88 -46.46
C THR A 32 -6.64 -4.40 -45.99
N MET A 33 -5.68 -4.26 -46.91
CA MET A 33 -4.31 -3.85 -46.62
C MET A 33 -4.13 -2.33 -46.42
N ARG A 34 -5.06 -1.51 -46.92
CA ARG A 34 -5.01 -0.03 -46.79
C ARG A 34 -5.50 0.50 -45.44
N ASN A 35 -5.94 -0.37 -44.54
CA ASN A 35 -6.21 0.00 -43.15
C ASN A 35 -4.89 0.08 -42.37
N GLU A 36 -4.15 1.16 -42.59
CA GLU A 36 -3.05 1.53 -41.72
C GLU A 36 -3.62 1.80 -40.31
N PRO A 37 -3.14 1.13 -39.25
CA PRO A 37 -3.58 1.45 -37.91
C PRO A 37 -3.16 2.90 -37.63
N LYS A 38 -4.13 3.75 -37.32
CA LYS A 38 -3.88 5.10 -36.80
C LYS A 38 -3.18 4.97 -35.45
N VAL A 39 -1.86 4.84 -35.47
CA VAL A 39 -1.04 4.94 -34.27
C VAL A 39 -1.10 6.39 -33.82
N LEU A 40 -1.85 6.62 -32.74
CA LEU A 40 -1.79 7.88 -32.00
C LEU A 40 -0.34 8.06 -31.55
N LYS A 41 0.42 8.90 -32.26
CA LYS A 41 1.74 9.33 -31.80
C LYS A 41 1.54 10.24 -30.59
N LEU A 42 1.48 9.65 -29.40
CA LEU A 42 1.40 10.40 -28.16
C LEU A 42 2.78 11.03 -27.92
N SER A 43 2.94 12.29 -28.32
CA SER A 43 4.13 13.07 -27.98
C SER A 43 4.10 13.35 -26.48
N PHE A 44 4.76 12.47 -25.72
CA PHE A 44 4.83 12.60 -24.28
C PHE A 44 5.75 13.77 -23.91
N ASN A 45 5.15 14.93 -23.68
CA ASN A 45 5.87 16.10 -23.19
C ASN A 45 6.19 15.89 -21.71
N TRP A 46 7.43 15.51 -21.39
CA TRP A 46 7.89 15.27 -20.01
C TRP A 46 7.66 16.47 -19.08
N ARG A 47 7.48 17.67 -19.64
CA ARG A 47 7.10 18.88 -18.92
C ARG A 47 5.73 18.76 -18.22
N ILE A 48 4.79 18.03 -18.82
CA ILE A 48 3.46 17.77 -18.23
C ILE A 48 3.60 16.81 -17.05
N ALA A 49 4.42 15.76 -17.19
CA ALA A 49 4.71 14.84 -16.09
C ALA A 49 5.41 15.54 -14.92
N ALA A 50 6.37 16.43 -15.20
CA ALA A 50 7.05 17.22 -14.17
C ALA A 50 6.10 18.19 -13.43
N ALA A 51 5.18 18.84 -14.15
CA ALA A 51 4.18 19.70 -13.53
C ALA A 51 3.21 18.92 -12.64
N ILE A 52 2.75 17.74 -13.08
CA ILE A 52 1.90 16.85 -12.28
C ILE A 52 2.66 16.35 -11.05
N ALA A 53 3.93 15.97 -11.18
CA ALA A 53 4.77 15.55 -10.05
C ALA A 53 4.99 16.67 -9.03
N LEU A 54 5.14 17.92 -9.47
CA LEU A 54 5.21 19.08 -8.57
C LEU A 54 3.88 19.37 -7.88
N ILE A 55 2.75 19.25 -8.57
CA ILE A 55 1.43 19.43 -7.96
C ILE A 55 1.14 18.31 -6.95
N ILE A 56 1.50 17.06 -7.26
CA ILE A 56 1.38 15.94 -6.32
C ILE A 56 2.36 16.12 -5.16
N GLY A 57 3.61 16.51 -5.41
CA GLY A 57 4.61 16.71 -4.37
C GLY A 57 4.24 17.87 -3.44
N PHE A 58 3.80 19.00 -4.00
CA PHE A 58 3.37 20.16 -3.24
C PHE A 58 2.03 19.89 -2.55
N GLY A 59 1.08 19.24 -3.24
CA GLY A 59 -0.18 18.79 -2.68
C GLY A 59 0.01 17.78 -1.55
N PHE A 60 0.95 16.85 -1.67
CA PHE A 60 1.33 15.90 -0.63
C PHE A 60 2.03 16.60 0.55
N THR A 61 2.86 17.61 0.28
CA THR A 61 3.53 18.41 1.31
C THR A 61 2.51 19.27 2.07
N VAL A 62 1.61 19.95 1.36
CA VAL A 62 0.51 20.74 1.93
C VAL A 62 -0.47 19.83 2.65
N PHE A 63 -0.82 18.66 2.12
CA PHE A 63 -1.65 17.67 2.81
C PHE A 63 -0.96 17.15 4.08
N ARG A 64 0.34 16.88 4.04
CA ARG A 64 1.13 16.51 5.22
C ARG A 64 1.22 17.63 6.25
N VAL A 65 1.28 18.90 5.84
CA VAL A 65 1.32 20.08 6.71
C VAL A 65 -0.06 20.43 7.27
N ALA A 66 -1.11 20.38 6.46
CA ALA A 66 -2.49 20.66 6.84
C ALA A 66 -3.08 19.55 7.71
N ASN A 67 -2.66 18.30 7.50
CA ASN A 67 -2.94 17.18 8.40
C ASN A 67 -1.85 16.99 9.47
N ARG A 68 -0.97 17.98 9.70
CA ARG A 68 -0.28 18.02 11.00
C ARG A 68 -1.34 18.33 12.03
N THR A 69 -1.84 17.29 12.67
CA THR A 69 -2.45 17.43 13.99
C THR A 69 -1.50 18.30 14.81
N PRO A 70 -1.95 19.45 15.38
CA PRO A 70 -1.08 20.32 16.15
C PRO A 70 -0.31 19.46 17.14
N GLN A 71 1.01 19.50 17.09
CA GLN A 71 1.83 18.57 17.88
C GLN A 71 1.37 18.67 19.35
N PRO A 72 1.14 17.54 20.04
CA PRO A 72 0.65 17.52 21.44
C PRO A 72 1.48 18.40 22.39
N GLU A 73 2.72 18.64 21.98
CA GLU A 73 3.86 19.18 22.68
C GLU A 73 3.65 20.64 23.09
N ASP A 74 3.03 21.46 22.23
CA ASP A 74 2.88 22.90 22.50
C ASP A 74 1.81 23.21 23.57
N SER A 75 0.74 22.42 23.62
CA SER A 75 -0.32 22.60 24.61
C SER A 75 0.06 21.99 25.95
N LEU A 76 0.72 20.84 25.94
CA LEU A 76 1.21 20.17 27.15
C LEU A 76 2.35 20.94 27.80
N ALA A 77 3.31 21.47 27.01
CA ALA A 77 4.46 22.20 27.53
C ALA A 77 4.06 23.52 28.22
N LYS A 78 2.93 24.11 27.82
CA LYS A 78 2.35 25.30 28.47
C LYS A 78 1.76 25.01 29.85
N ILE A 79 1.31 23.77 30.09
CA ILE A 79 0.74 23.34 31.36
C ILE A 79 1.85 22.83 32.28
N ASN A 80 2.63 21.87 31.79
CA ASN A 80 3.79 21.34 32.50
C ASN A 80 4.82 20.77 31.48
N PRO A 81 6.06 21.29 31.44
CA PRO A 81 7.09 20.79 30.54
C PRO A 81 7.48 19.32 30.78
N GLU A 82 7.38 18.82 32.01
CA GLU A 82 7.69 17.41 32.34
C GLU A 82 6.66 16.45 31.71
N TYR A 83 5.38 16.80 31.74
CA TYR A 83 4.34 16.02 31.07
C TYR A 83 4.51 16.01 29.55
N ALA A 84 4.90 17.15 28.96
CA ALA A 84 5.17 17.23 27.52
C ALA A 84 6.33 16.31 27.12
N GLN A 85 7.42 16.32 27.89
CA GLN A 85 8.57 15.45 27.65
C GLN A 85 8.19 13.97 27.79
N THR A 86 7.43 13.62 28.82
CA THR A 86 6.96 12.24 29.05
C THR A 86 6.08 11.76 27.89
N ALA A 87 5.09 12.57 27.50
CA ALA A 87 4.22 12.26 26.37
C ALA A 87 5.00 12.08 25.07
N TYR A 88 6.03 12.90 24.83
CA TYR A 88 6.89 12.79 23.65
C TYR A 88 7.62 11.44 23.59
N HIS A 89 8.30 11.06 24.67
CA HIS A 89 9.01 9.78 24.73
C HIS A 89 8.08 8.59 24.55
N MET A 90 6.89 8.66 25.15
CA MET A 90 5.88 7.60 25.05
C MET A 90 5.30 7.48 23.65
N ALA A 91 5.00 8.61 22.99
CA ALA A 91 4.53 8.63 21.62
C ALA A 91 5.56 7.99 20.68
N ALA A 92 6.84 8.35 20.83
CA ALA A 92 7.92 7.72 20.05
C ALA A 92 7.99 6.20 20.28
N LEU A 93 7.83 5.74 21.53
CA LEU A 93 7.84 4.31 21.85
C LEU A 93 6.62 3.57 21.26
N ILE A 94 5.45 4.22 21.25
CA ILE A 94 4.24 3.69 20.61
C ILE A 94 4.46 3.52 19.11
N ASP A 95 5.06 4.50 18.43
CA ASP A 95 5.34 4.43 16.99
C ASP A 95 6.27 3.25 16.66
N ILE A 96 7.36 3.08 17.42
CA ILE A 96 8.27 1.93 17.27
C ILE A 96 7.51 0.60 17.38
N LYS A 97 6.66 0.46 18.40
CA LYS A 97 5.88 -0.77 18.63
C LYS A 97 4.80 -0.99 17.58
N ARG A 98 4.19 0.07 17.06
CA ARG A 98 3.24 0.01 15.93
C ARG A 98 3.94 -0.52 14.68
N ASP A 99 5.16 -0.06 14.43
CA ASP A 99 5.96 -0.55 13.31
C ASP A 99 6.34 -2.03 13.48
N GLU A 100 6.68 -2.48 14.68
CA GLU A 100 6.87 -3.91 14.99
C GLU A 100 5.59 -4.71 14.75
N LEU A 101 4.44 -4.24 15.23
CA LEU A 101 3.14 -4.87 15.02
C LEU A 101 2.81 -4.98 13.52
N LYS A 102 3.17 -3.98 12.72
CA LYS A 102 2.93 -3.98 11.27
C LYS A 102 3.69 -5.06 10.52
N GLN A 103 4.78 -5.60 11.08
CA GLN A 103 5.55 -6.65 10.43
C GLN A 103 4.72 -7.92 10.20
N ILE A 104 3.76 -8.21 11.10
CA ILE A 104 2.89 -9.39 10.95
C ILE A 104 1.75 -9.19 9.95
N GLN A 105 1.53 -7.98 9.43
CA GLN A 105 0.39 -7.67 8.57
C GLN A 105 0.31 -8.59 7.34
N LYS A 106 1.45 -8.99 6.78
CA LYS A 106 1.51 -9.87 5.61
C LYS A 106 1.25 -11.34 5.95
N GLU A 107 1.70 -11.79 7.11
CA GLU A 107 1.64 -13.19 7.54
C GLU A 107 0.29 -13.52 8.20
N GLN A 108 -0.24 -12.58 8.98
CA GLN A 108 -1.45 -12.74 9.80
C GLN A 108 -2.32 -11.47 9.71
N PRO A 109 -2.95 -11.21 8.55
CA PRO A 109 -3.69 -9.96 8.30
C PRO A 109 -4.88 -9.80 9.25
N GLU A 110 -5.59 -10.88 9.59
CA GLU A 110 -6.74 -10.85 10.50
C GLU A 110 -6.32 -10.47 11.92
N LEU A 111 -5.26 -11.08 12.44
CA LEU A 111 -4.73 -10.77 13.77
C LEU A 111 -4.21 -9.32 13.85
N TYR A 112 -3.53 -8.85 12.79
CA TYR A 112 -3.11 -7.46 12.70
C TYR A 112 -4.30 -6.50 12.74
N GLN A 113 -5.39 -6.79 12.02
CA GLN A 113 -6.59 -5.96 12.02
C GLN A 113 -7.24 -5.89 13.41
N GLU A 114 -7.37 -7.03 14.10
CA GLU A 114 -7.89 -7.07 15.47
C GLU A 114 -7.03 -6.21 16.41
N PHE A 115 -5.72 -6.42 16.41
CA PHE A 115 -4.79 -5.73 17.31
C PHE A 115 -4.69 -4.23 17.02
N SER A 116 -4.67 -3.84 15.75
CA SER A 116 -4.64 -2.43 15.35
C SER A 116 -5.95 -1.71 15.65
N GLY A 117 -7.09 -2.39 15.60
CA GLY A 117 -8.39 -1.82 15.92
C GLY A 117 -8.53 -1.40 17.39
N ASP A 118 -8.02 -2.19 18.33
CA ASP A 118 -8.03 -1.82 19.75
C ASP A 118 -7.13 -0.61 20.03
N LEU A 119 -5.99 -0.52 19.33
CA LEU A 119 -5.11 0.62 19.42
C LEU A 119 -5.74 1.90 18.86
N GLU A 120 -6.51 1.79 17.78
CA GLU A 120 -7.24 2.92 17.18
C GLU A 120 -8.29 3.50 18.16
N ARG A 121 -8.93 2.65 18.97
CA ARG A 121 -9.86 3.11 20.01
C ARG A 121 -9.14 3.95 21.08
N LEU A 122 -7.98 3.49 21.54
CA LEU A 122 -7.18 4.24 22.51
C LEU A 122 -6.68 5.58 21.94
N ASP A 123 -6.27 5.58 20.66
CA ASP A 123 -5.85 6.79 19.94
C ASP A 123 -6.98 7.82 19.85
N LYS A 124 -8.19 7.37 19.49
CA LYS A 124 -9.39 8.24 19.45
C LYS A 124 -9.69 8.86 20.81
N ASN A 125 -9.58 8.10 21.89
CA ASN A 125 -9.77 8.61 23.25
C ASN A 125 -8.72 9.67 23.60
N TYR A 126 -7.45 9.47 23.22
CA TYR A 126 -6.39 10.46 23.38
C TYR A 126 -6.71 11.76 22.62
N GLN A 127 -7.12 11.66 21.35
CA GLN A 127 -7.50 12.84 20.55
C GLN A 127 -8.70 13.57 21.15
N ALA A 128 -9.70 12.85 21.67
CA ALA A 128 -10.85 13.46 22.34
C ALA A 128 -10.44 14.29 23.56
N MET A 129 -9.56 13.75 24.41
CA MET A 129 -9.04 14.48 25.58
C MET A 129 -8.21 15.70 25.16
N LYS A 130 -7.43 15.58 24.09
CA LYS A 130 -6.66 16.70 23.52
C LYS A 130 -7.55 17.86 23.06
N ILE A 131 -8.70 17.56 22.44
CA ILE A 131 -9.69 18.57 22.05
C ILE A 131 -10.28 19.25 23.29
N GLN A 132 -10.59 18.48 24.34
CA GLN A 132 -11.16 18.99 25.59
C GLN A 132 -10.18 19.86 26.39
N LEU A 133 -8.87 19.59 26.29
CA LEU A 133 -7.83 20.26 27.06
C LEU A 133 -7.87 21.80 26.94
N GLY A 134 -8.17 22.33 25.73
CA GLY A 134 -8.22 23.77 25.49
C GLY A 134 -9.34 24.51 26.22
N GLY A 135 -10.38 23.81 26.70
CA GLY A 135 -11.53 24.39 27.40
C GLY A 135 -11.81 23.79 28.79
N ALA A 136 -10.96 22.86 29.26
CA ALA A 136 -11.15 22.20 30.54
C ALA A 136 -10.82 23.14 31.71
N ALA A 137 -11.69 23.21 32.71
CA ALA A 137 -11.44 23.95 33.95
C ALA A 137 -10.28 23.35 34.77
N ASN A 138 -10.07 22.03 34.66
CA ASN A 138 -8.98 21.32 35.30
C ASN A 138 -8.11 20.63 34.24
N GLN A 139 -7.22 21.41 33.63
CA GLN A 139 -6.35 20.96 32.54
C GLN A 139 -5.35 19.88 33.00
N GLU A 140 -4.85 19.98 34.23
CA GLU A 140 -3.86 19.03 34.76
C GLU A 140 -4.41 17.60 34.86
N THR A 141 -5.64 17.43 35.35
CA THR A 141 -6.29 16.11 35.39
C THR A 141 -6.53 15.55 33.98
N VAL A 142 -6.84 16.40 32.99
CA VAL A 142 -6.98 15.95 31.60
C VAL A 142 -5.62 15.49 31.05
N VAL A 143 -4.53 16.21 31.36
CA VAL A 143 -3.17 15.80 30.97
C VAL A 143 -2.79 14.47 31.62
N GLU A 144 -3.08 14.28 32.90
CA GLU A 144 -2.81 13.01 33.59
C GLU A 144 -3.54 11.84 32.91
N ALA A 145 -4.82 12.01 32.58
CA ALA A 145 -5.60 11.00 31.85
C ALA A 145 -5.04 10.74 30.43
N MET A 146 -4.51 11.76 29.77
CA MET A 146 -3.82 11.61 28.49
C MET A 146 -2.53 10.78 28.62
N ILE A 147 -1.72 11.01 29.65
CA ILE A 147 -0.52 10.21 29.93
C ILE A 147 -0.89 8.77 30.26
N GLN A 148 -1.90 8.55 31.09
CA GLN A 148 -2.40 7.20 31.41
C GLN A 148 -2.89 6.46 30.16
N ASN A 149 -3.55 7.17 29.22
CA ASN A 149 -3.94 6.57 27.96
C ASN A 149 -2.73 6.14 27.12
N LEU A 150 -1.67 6.95 27.04
CA LEU A 150 -0.44 6.56 26.37
C LEU A 150 0.22 5.35 27.04
N GLN A 151 0.17 5.25 28.38
CA GLN A 151 0.70 4.08 29.12
C GLN A 151 -0.08 2.83 28.72
N LEU A 152 -1.41 2.92 28.70
CA LEU A 152 -2.27 1.82 28.28
C LEU A 152 -2.02 1.38 26.84
N GLN A 153 -1.75 2.31 25.92
CA GLN A 153 -1.37 1.99 24.55
C GLN A 153 -0.07 1.16 24.50
N ILE A 154 0.95 1.55 25.28
CA ILE A 154 2.22 0.84 25.36
C ILE A 154 2.01 -0.57 25.93
N ASP A 155 1.26 -0.69 27.02
CA ASP A 155 0.99 -1.98 27.67
C ASP A 155 0.22 -2.93 26.75
N LEU A 156 -0.79 -2.42 26.06
CA LEU A 156 -1.54 -3.19 25.06
C LEU A 156 -0.62 -3.69 23.95
N LEU A 157 0.20 -2.80 23.37
CA LEU A 157 1.16 -3.15 22.32
C LEU A 157 2.16 -4.21 22.79
N ASN A 158 2.68 -4.08 24.02
CA ASN A 158 3.57 -5.07 24.61
C ASN A 158 2.91 -6.46 24.71
N GLN A 159 1.66 -6.50 25.17
CA GLN A 159 0.90 -7.75 25.27
C GLN A 159 0.66 -8.37 23.90
N GLN A 160 0.23 -7.58 22.92
CA GLN A 160 0.00 -8.01 21.54
C GLN A 160 1.28 -8.58 20.90
N LEU A 161 2.41 -7.88 21.03
CA LEU A 161 3.71 -8.35 20.54
C LEU A 161 4.16 -9.64 21.25
N THR A 162 3.90 -9.77 22.55
CA THR A 162 4.19 -11.00 23.30
C THR A 162 3.34 -12.19 22.82
N ILE A 163 2.08 -11.95 22.43
CA ILE A 163 1.22 -12.98 21.85
C ILE A 163 1.77 -13.42 20.48
N ILE A 164 2.12 -12.45 19.62
CA ILE A 164 2.75 -12.71 18.31
C ILE A 164 4.00 -13.57 18.45
N GLN A 165 4.91 -13.21 19.37
CA GLN A 165 6.13 -13.97 19.63
C GLN A 165 5.82 -15.41 20.05
N ARG A 166 4.81 -15.62 20.91
CA ARG A 166 4.39 -16.95 21.35
C ARG A 166 3.82 -17.78 20.20
N ILE A 167 3.01 -17.19 19.33
CA ILE A 167 2.46 -17.87 18.13
C ILE A 167 3.61 -18.29 17.21
N ASN A 168 4.52 -17.35 16.89
CA ASN A 168 5.65 -17.61 15.99
C ASN A 168 6.60 -18.69 16.54
N ASN A 169 6.86 -18.70 17.85
CA ASN A 169 7.69 -19.72 18.48
C ASN A 169 7.04 -21.11 18.45
N LYS A 170 5.72 -21.19 18.67
CA LYS A 170 4.98 -22.46 18.56
C LYS A 170 5.02 -23.01 17.13
N ASN A 171 4.81 -22.16 16.12
CA ASN A 171 4.83 -22.57 14.71
C ASN A 171 6.20 -23.18 14.32
N LYS A 172 7.30 -22.52 14.72
CA LYS A 172 8.66 -23.05 14.52
C LYS A 172 8.89 -24.41 15.19
N GLN A 173 8.31 -24.65 16.36
CA GLN A 173 8.40 -25.94 17.04
C GLN A 173 7.66 -27.06 16.30
N TYR A 174 6.52 -26.76 15.66
CA TYR A 174 5.78 -27.74 14.86
C TYR A 174 6.48 -28.07 13.55
N GLU A 175 7.01 -27.06 12.85
CA GLU A 175 7.79 -27.27 11.62
C GLU A 175 9.01 -28.18 11.88
N ASN A 176 9.75 -27.93 12.96
CA ASN A 176 10.96 -28.70 13.27
C ASN A 176 10.67 -30.16 13.64
N LYS A 177 9.47 -30.45 14.17
CA LYS A 177 9.02 -31.83 14.47
C LYS A 177 8.45 -32.55 13.25
N GLY A 178 7.85 -31.82 12.31
CA GLY A 178 7.31 -32.39 11.06
C GLY A 178 8.37 -32.85 10.08
N ILE A 179 9.61 -32.36 10.20
CA ILE A 179 10.76 -32.75 9.34
C ILE A 179 11.51 -33.98 9.93
N ALA A 180 11.15 -34.44 11.13
CA ALA A 180 11.82 -35.55 11.83
C ALA A 180 11.09 -36.91 11.71
N LEU A 181 10.13 -37.04 10.79
CA LEU A 181 9.43 -38.28 10.43
C LEU A 181 9.60 -38.56 8.93
#